data_AF-A0A1M7PS91-F1
#
_entry.id   AF-A0A1M7PS91-F1
#
_cell.length_a   1.000
_cell.length_b   1.000
_cell.length_c   1.000
_cell.angle_alpha   90.00
_cell.angle_beta   90.00
_cell.angle_gamma   90.00
#
_symmetry.space_group_name_H-M   'P 1'
#
loop_
_entity.id
_entity.type
_entity.pdbx_description
1 polymer ?
#
loop_
_entity_poly.entity_id
_entity_poly.type
_entity_poly.pdbx_seq_one_letter_code
_entity_poly.pdbx_strand_id
1 'polypeptide(L)'
;MAMHLILFWLFLTGGAAVSPDFPNVSPNEKQLFELINTYRLSRGQEAIPLSTALTKVAQIHAKDLMENYKQSKRCNMHSWSKEGAWTDCCYKDNHKDPNCMWDKPKEIAGYDSPGYEIAYWHSAAALPEEALEVWKKSPGHHAVLANLPPFNAANWKAMGVGIYKEYAVVWFGEMEDII
;
A
#
# COMPACT_ATOMS: atom_id res chain seq x y z
N MET A 1 24.58 66.51 -11.35
CA MET A 1 25.15 65.62 -10.31
C MET A 1 23.99 65.23 -9.41
N ALA A 2 23.46 64.02 -9.32
CA ALA A 2 23.92 62.68 -9.73
C ALA A 2 22.69 61.84 -10.17
N MET A 3 22.91 60.91 -11.10
CA MET A 3 21.90 59.98 -11.60
C MET A 3 22.10 58.65 -10.88
N HIS A 4 21.17 58.25 -10.01
CA HIS A 4 21.25 56.99 -9.28
C HIS A 4 20.75 55.83 -10.16
N LEU A 5 21.69 55.02 -10.64
CA LEU A 5 21.42 53.71 -11.23
C LEU A 5 21.03 52.73 -10.11
N ILE A 6 19.78 52.28 -10.11
CA ILE A 6 19.31 51.18 -9.26
C ILE A 6 19.63 49.87 -9.99
N LEU A 7 20.64 49.15 -9.52
CA LEU A 7 20.96 47.80 -9.98
C LEU A 7 20.00 46.80 -9.32
N PHE A 8 19.07 46.26 -10.09
CA PHE A 8 18.23 45.14 -9.68
C PHE A 8 19.09 43.86 -9.69
N TRP A 9 19.44 43.35 -8.51
CA TRP A 9 19.99 42.01 -8.37
C TRP A 9 18.84 41.01 -8.45
N LEU A 10 18.72 40.32 -9.59
CA LEU A 10 17.92 39.10 -9.68
C LEU A 10 18.62 38.00 -8.87
N PHE A 11 18.10 37.72 -7.67
CA PHE A 11 18.40 36.48 -6.96
C PHE A 11 17.70 35.33 -7.71
N LEU A 12 18.44 34.62 -8.55
CA LEU A 12 18.05 33.29 -9.01
C LEU A 12 18.18 32.33 -7.83
N THR A 13 17.11 32.18 -7.04
CA THR A 13 17.00 31.09 -6.08
C THR A 13 16.85 29.79 -6.88
N GLY A 14 17.95 29.06 -7.05
CA GLY A 14 17.92 27.69 -7.53
C GLY A 14 17.19 26.82 -6.50
N GLY A 15 15.91 26.55 -6.75
CA GLY A 15 15.19 25.50 -6.04
C GLY A 15 15.81 24.17 -6.41
N ALA A 16 16.37 23.46 -5.42
CA ALA A 16 16.73 22.06 -5.61
C ALA A 16 15.46 21.30 -5.98
N ALA A 17 15.44 20.68 -7.16
CA ALA A 17 14.39 19.73 -7.50
C ALA A 17 14.44 18.60 -6.48
N VAL A 18 13.40 18.47 -5.67
CA VAL A 18 13.19 17.28 -4.83
C VAL A 18 13.01 16.13 -5.82
N SER A 19 13.97 15.22 -5.87
CA SER A 19 13.78 13.96 -6.59
C SER A 19 12.64 13.22 -5.91
N PRO A 20 11.61 12.74 -6.62
CA PRO A 20 10.60 11.91 -6.01
C PRO A 20 11.30 10.69 -5.39
N ASP A 21 11.18 10.54 -4.07
CA ASP A 21 11.71 9.40 -3.34
C ASP A 21 10.97 8.15 -3.82
N PHE A 22 11.58 7.43 -4.76
CA PHE A 22 11.06 6.13 -5.18
C PHE A 22 10.94 5.23 -3.95
N PRO A 23 9.81 4.50 -3.80
CA PRO A 23 9.62 3.60 -2.67
C PRO A 23 10.78 2.62 -2.56
N ASN A 24 11.40 2.54 -1.38
CA ASN A 24 12.42 1.54 -1.11
C ASN A 24 11.75 0.17 -0.91
N VAL A 25 11.80 -0.65 -1.94
CA VAL A 25 11.21 -2.00 -1.97
C VAL A 25 12.30 -3.07 -2.15
N SER A 26 12.12 -4.19 -1.46
CA SER A 26 12.92 -5.39 -1.66
C SER A 26 12.68 -6.01 -3.04
N PRO A 27 13.58 -6.91 -3.53
CA PRO A 27 13.37 -7.62 -4.78
C PRO A 27 12.03 -8.38 -4.84
N ASN A 28 11.61 -9.02 -3.74
CA ASN A 28 10.36 -9.77 -3.68
C ASN A 28 9.14 -8.83 -3.72
N GLU A 29 9.18 -7.68 -3.03
CA GLU A 29 8.10 -6.68 -3.08
C GLU A 29 7.96 -6.10 -4.49
N LYS A 30 9.09 -5.76 -5.13
CA LYS A 30 9.10 -5.31 -6.52
C LYS A 30 8.53 -6.36 -7.46
N GLN A 31 8.94 -7.62 -7.30
CA GLN A 31 8.43 -8.72 -8.11
C GLN A 31 6.92 -8.91 -7.92
N LEU A 32 6.42 -8.86 -6.68
CA LEU A 32 4.98 -8.99 -6.40
C LEU A 32 4.20 -7.83 -7.03
N PHE A 33 4.70 -6.60 -6.92
CA PHE A 33 4.14 -5.43 -7.60
C PHE A 33 4.02 -5.66 -9.13
N GLU A 34 5.11 -6.11 -9.76
CA GLU A 34 5.18 -6.38 -11.20
C GLU A 34 4.22 -7.51 -11.62
N LEU A 35 4.15 -8.60 -10.82
CA LEU A 35 3.25 -9.73 -11.07
C LEU A 35 1.77 -9.31 -10.98
N ILE A 36 1.40 -8.50 -9.99
CA ILE A 36 0.03 -7.99 -9.85
C ILE A 36 -0.33 -7.12 -11.06
N ASN A 37 0.53 -6.18 -11.44
CA ASN A 37 0.26 -5.33 -12.59
C ASN A 37 0.24 -6.10 -13.92
N THR A 38 1.11 -7.08 -14.09
CA THR A 38 1.06 -8.00 -15.24
C THR A 38 -0.27 -8.75 -15.29
N TYR A 39 -0.73 -9.25 -14.13
CA TYR A 39 -2.02 -9.92 -14.02
C TYR A 39 -3.18 -8.98 -14.34
N ARG A 40 -3.19 -7.76 -13.81
CA ARG A 40 -4.20 -6.73 -14.10
C ARG A 40 -4.28 -6.42 -15.59
N LEU A 41 -3.14 -6.17 -16.23
CA LEU A 41 -3.07 -5.91 -17.67
C LEU A 41 -3.62 -7.08 -18.49
N SER A 42 -3.32 -8.33 -18.10
CA SER A 42 -3.87 -9.53 -18.77
C SER A 42 -5.40 -9.65 -18.66
N ARG A 43 -6.00 -8.93 -17.72
CA ARG A 43 -7.45 -8.87 -17.48
C ARG A 43 -8.09 -7.61 -18.08
N GLY A 44 -7.35 -6.82 -18.84
CA GLY A 44 -7.82 -5.55 -19.42
C GLY A 44 -7.99 -4.43 -18.40
N GLN A 45 -7.40 -4.56 -17.21
CA GLN A 45 -7.38 -3.51 -16.19
C GLN A 45 -6.11 -2.65 -16.33
N GLU A 46 -6.16 -1.42 -15.84
CA GLU A 46 -4.99 -0.54 -15.82
C GLU A 46 -3.97 -0.99 -14.77
N ALA A 47 -2.68 -0.81 -15.10
CA ALA A 47 -1.60 -0.96 -14.14
C ALA A 47 -1.67 0.16 -13.10
N ILE A 48 -1.41 -0.19 -11.84
CA ILE A 48 -1.49 0.74 -10.72
C ILE A 48 -0.06 1.23 -10.39
N PRO A 49 0.16 2.55 -10.27
CA PRO A 49 1.43 3.10 -9.80
C PRO A 49 1.82 2.60 -8.40
N LEU A 50 3.12 2.37 -8.18
CA LEU A 50 3.65 2.07 -6.85
C LEU A 50 3.61 3.35 -5.99
N SER A 51 3.06 3.25 -4.78
CA SER A 51 2.93 4.35 -3.82
C SER A 51 3.92 4.19 -2.67
N THR A 52 4.66 5.26 -2.35
CA THR A 52 5.57 5.30 -1.20
C THR A 52 4.80 5.22 0.11
N ALA A 53 3.71 5.98 0.24
CA ALA A 53 2.86 5.99 1.41
C ALA A 53 2.23 4.61 1.70
N LEU A 54 1.59 3.99 0.70
CA LEU A 54 0.98 2.68 0.88
C LEU A 54 2.02 1.56 1.01
N THR A 55 3.19 1.67 0.39
CA THR A 55 4.29 0.71 0.60
C THR A 55 4.77 0.74 2.05
N LYS A 56 4.91 1.94 2.63
CA LYS A 56 5.24 2.08 4.06
C LYS A 56 4.19 1.41 4.95
N VAL A 57 2.91 1.60 4.66
CA VAL A 57 1.80 0.97 5.41
C VAL A 57 1.89 -0.56 5.30
N ALA A 58 2.07 -1.08 4.09
CA ALA A 58 2.16 -2.51 3.82
C ALA A 58 3.35 -3.18 4.52
N GLN A 59 4.53 -2.55 4.48
CA GLN A 59 5.74 -3.02 5.14
C GLN A 59 5.60 -3.06 6.66
N ILE A 60 5.02 -2.00 7.24
CA ILE A 60 4.74 -1.95 8.68
C ILE A 60 3.75 -3.04 9.06
N HIS A 61 2.69 -3.23 8.27
CA HIS A 61 1.66 -4.22 8.59
C HIS A 61 2.17 -5.66 8.49
N ALA A 62 2.91 -6.00 7.43
CA ALA A 62 3.50 -7.34 7.28
C ALA A 62 4.42 -7.67 8.47
N LYS A 63 5.18 -6.68 8.95
CA LYS A 63 6.00 -6.83 10.16
C LYS A 63 5.16 -6.99 11.42
N ASP A 64 4.12 -6.17 11.61
CA ASP A 64 3.22 -6.26 12.76
C ASP A 64 2.51 -7.62 12.84
N LEU A 65 2.03 -8.13 11.71
CA LEU A 65 1.45 -9.47 11.62
C LEU A 65 2.47 -10.53 12.03
N MET A 66 3.72 -10.39 11.60
CA MET A 66 4.73 -11.37 11.92
C MET A 66 5.13 -11.37 13.41
N GLU A 67 5.21 -10.19 14.02
CA GLU A 67 5.71 -10.05 15.39
C GLU A 67 4.60 -10.21 16.44
N ASN A 68 3.36 -9.82 16.11
CA ASN A 68 2.31 -9.62 17.11
C ASN A 68 1.00 -10.39 16.84
N TYR A 69 0.74 -10.80 15.60
CA TYR A 69 -0.50 -11.50 15.28
C TYR A 69 -0.43 -12.99 15.64
N LYS A 70 -1.49 -13.47 16.29
CA LYS A 70 -1.69 -14.88 16.61
C LYS A 70 -2.85 -15.40 15.79
N GLN A 71 -2.57 -16.32 14.87
CA GLN A 71 -3.60 -16.97 14.07
C GLN A 71 -4.69 -17.55 14.96
N SER A 72 -5.93 -17.13 14.71
CA SER A 72 -7.09 -17.57 15.48
C SER A 72 -8.36 -17.46 14.63
N LYS A 73 -9.48 -18.02 15.11
CA LYS A 73 -10.80 -17.81 14.50
C LYS A 73 -11.48 -16.51 14.95
N ARG A 74 -10.85 -15.73 15.82
CA ARG A 74 -11.45 -14.53 16.43
C ARG A 74 -11.20 -13.28 15.60
N CYS A 75 -9.95 -13.08 15.20
CA CYS A 75 -9.51 -11.96 14.38
C CYS A 75 -8.69 -12.52 13.23
N ASN A 76 -8.79 -11.93 12.04
CA ASN A 76 -8.05 -12.33 10.85
C ASN A 76 -6.87 -11.38 10.56
N MET A 77 -6.19 -11.57 9.43
CA MET A 77 -4.96 -10.83 9.07
C MET A 77 -5.18 -9.35 8.74
N HIS A 78 -6.41 -8.86 8.69
CA HIS A 78 -6.73 -7.43 8.58
C HIS A 78 -6.65 -6.70 9.95
N SER A 79 -6.22 -7.41 11.00
CA SER A 79 -6.08 -6.87 12.35
C SER A 79 -4.76 -6.12 12.51
N TRP A 80 -4.74 -5.19 13.46
CA TRP A 80 -3.57 -4.40 13.82
C TRP A 80 -3.32 -4.52 15.31
N SER A 81 -2.07 -4.78 15.70
CA SER A 81 -1.70 -4.83 17.10
C SER A 81 -1.61 -3.43 17.72
N LYS A 82 -1.37 -3.36 19.03
CA LYS A 82 -1.13 -2.11 19.77
C LYS A 82 0.33 -1.68 19.82
N GLU A 83 1.22 -2.36 19.09
CA GLU A 83 2.68 -2.15 19.16
C GLU A 83 3.16 -1.07 18.16
N GLY A 84 2.36 -0.03 17.96
CA GLY A 84 2.67 1.06 17.04
C GLY A 84 1.83 2.32 17.24
N ALA A 85 2.15 3.35 16.47
CA ALA A 85 1.47 4.66 16.51
C ALA A 85 0.26 4.70 15.56
N TRP A 86 -0.64 3.73 15.70
CA TRP A 86 -1.89 3.59 14.98
C TRP A 86 -2.96 3.07 15.95
N THR A 87 -4.24 3.12 15.55
CA THR A 87 -5.31 2.54 16.37
C THR A 87 -5.28 1.01 16.27
N ASP A 88 -5.22 0.26 17.38
CA ASP A 88 -5.27 -1.21 17.31
C ASP A 88 -6.69 -1.71 17.02
N CYS A 89 -6.80 -2.91 16.43
CA CYS A 89 -8.11 -3.49 16.11
C CYS A 89 -8.07 -5.00 15.89
N CYS A 90 -9.22 -5.65 16.16
CA CYS A 90 -9.47 -7.06 15.88
C CYS A 90 -10.46 -7.16 14.72
N TYR A 91 -9.96 -7.37 13.50
CA TYR A 91 -10.79 -7.48 12.31
C TYR A 91 -11.41 -8.87 12.21
N LYS A 92 -12.73 -8.94 12.01
CA LYS A 92 -13.47 -10.21 11.89
C LYS A 92 -13.89 -10.47 10.45
N ASP A 93 -14.10 -11.73 10.10
CA ASP A 93 -14.51 -12.17 8.76
C ASP A 93 -15.88 -11.63 8.30
N ASN A 94 -16.65 -11.01 9.18
CA ASN A 94 -17.93 -10.38 8.82
C ASN A 94 -17.79 -8.96 8.25
N HIS A 95 -16.56 -8.44 8.15
CA HIS A 95 -16.25 -7.14 7.57
C HIS A 95 -17.01 -5.94 8.17
N LYS A 96 -17.49 -6.06 9.42
CA LYS A 96 -18.31 -5.02 10.07
C LYS A 96 -17.52 -3.82 10.60
N ASP A 97 -16.20 -3.91 10.64
CA ASP A 97 -15.31 -2.85 11.13
C ASP A 97 -14.29 -2.46 10.06
N PRO A 98 -14.73 -1.83 8.95
CA PRO A 98 -13.85 -1.54 7.83
C PRO A 98 -12.79 -0.47 8.17
N ASN A 99 -13.03 0.37 9.18
CA ASN A 99 -12.11 1.43 9.62
C ASN A 99 -10.77 0.88 10.12
N CYS A 100 -10.79 -0.34 10.68
CA CYS A 100 -9.58 -1.09 11.03
C CYS A 100 -8.60 -1.26 9.84
N MET A 101 -9.11 -1.19 8.60
CA MET A 101 -8.32 -1.18 7.37
C MET A 101 -8.27 0.24 6.76
N TRP A 102 -9.43 0.88 6.56
CA TRP A 102 -9.54 2.12 5.79
C TRP A 102 -8.73 3.30 6.35
N ASP A 103 -8.57 3.41 7.67
CA ASP A 103 -7.94 4.57 8.30
C ASP A 103 -6.39 4.45 8.36
N LYS A 104 -5.84 3.25 8.17
CA LYS A 104 -4.41 2.96 8.37
C LYS A 104 -3.48 3.75 7.45
N PRO A 105 -3.81 3.96 6.15
CA PRO A 105 -3.01 4.83 5.31
C PRO A 105 -2.85 6.25 5.87
N LYS A 106 -3.93 6.81 6.44
CA LYS A 106 -3.90 8.15 7.03
C LYS A 106 -3.08 8.16 8.32
N GLU A 107 -3.34 7.22 9.23
CA GLU A 107 -2.65 7.12 10.52
C GLU A 107 -1.13 6.97 10.37
N ILE A 108 -0.68 6.14 9.42
CA ILE A 108 0.72 5.73 9.32
C ILE A 108 1.53 6.59 8.33
N ALA A 109 0.91 7.03 7.25
CA ALA A 109 1.60 7.68 6.14
C ALA A 109 0.97 9.02 5.72
N GLY A 110 -0.12 9.47 6.35
CA GLY A 110 -0.79 10.72 6.01
C GLY A 110 -1.58 10.68 4.70
N TYR A 111 -1.70 9.51 4.06
CA TYR A 111 -2.42 9.30 2.81
C TYR A 111 -3.93 9.55 3.02
N ASP A 112 -4.47 10.58 2.37
CA ASP A 112 -5.79 11.16 2.68
C ASP A 112 -6.95 10.50 1.91
N SER A 113 -6.91 9.18 1.84
CA SER A 113 -7.95 8.35 1.22
C SER A 113 -8.04 7.01 1.96
N PRO A 114 -9.22 6.36 2.00
CA PRO A 114 -9.33 4.98 2.44
C PRO A 114 -8.36 4.07 1.69
N GLY A 115 -7.80 3.09 2.41
CA GLY A 115 -7.00 2.01 1.84
C GLY A 115 -7.73 0.67 1.89
N TYR A 116 -7.49 -0.17 0.90
CA TYR A 116 -8.03 -1.53 0.82
C TYR A 116 -6.87 -2.51 0.79
N GLU A 117 -6.96 -3.61 1.52
CA GLU A 117 -5.85 -4.51 1.67
C GLU A 117 -6.17 -5.95 1.29
N ILE A 118 -5.15 -6.67 0.85
CA ILE A 118 -5.15 -8.13 0.74
C ILE A 118 -3.92 -8.66 1.46
N ALA A 119 -4.09 -9.73 2.24
CA ALA A 119 -3.03 -10.33 3.03
C ALA A 119 -2.84 -11.81 2.66
N TYR A 120 -1.61 -12.26 2.74
CA TYR A 120 -1.19 -13.63 2.49
C TYR A 120 -0.23 -14.08 3.59
N TRP A 121 -0.30 -15.36 3.92
CA TRP A 121 0.61 -16.01 4.84
C TRP A 121 1.01 -17.38 4.33
N HIS A 122 2.26 -17.75 4.61
CA HIS A 122 2.77 -19.10 4.40
C HIS A 122 3.68 -19.53 5.55
N SER A 123 3.69 -20.81 5.90
CA SER A 123 4.38 -21.31 7.09
C SER A 123 5.91 -21.25 7.04
N ALA A 124 6.50 -21.01 5.87
CA ALA A 124 7.95 -20.94 5.69
C ALA A 124 8.42 -19.54 5.29
N ALA A 125 7.83 -18.99 4.24
CA ALA A 125 8.12 -17.65 3.72
C ALA A 125 7.01 -17.25 2.75
N ALA A 126 6.69 -15.96 2.70
CA ALA A 126 5.81 -15.40 1.69
C ALA A 126 6.58 -15.16 0.39
N LEU A 127 6.22 -15.90 -0.66
CA LEU A 127 6.80 -15.78 -1.99
C LEU A 127 5.83 -15.05 -2.94
N PRO A 128 6.32 -14.12 -3.79
CA PRO A 128 5.48 -13.31 -4.67
C PRO A 128 4.50 -14.11 -5.55
N GLU A 129 4.99 -15.16 -6.22
CA GLU A 129 4.21 -15.98 -7.15
C GLU A 129 3.13 -16.76 -6.41
N GLU A 130 3.46 -17.31 -5.24
CA GLU A 130 2.53 -18.09 -4.42
C GLU A 130 1.41 -17.20 -3.87
N ALA A 131 1.74 -16.00 -3.39
CA ALA A 131 0.78 -15.03 -2.90
C ALA A 131 -0.24 -14.67 -4.00
N LEU A 132 0.22 -14.32 -5.20
CA LEU A 132 -0.65 -14.00 -6.32
C LEU A 132 -1.56 -15.18 -6.72
N GLU A 133 -1.01 -16.39 -6.83
CA GLU A 133 -1.79 -17.58 -7.20
C GLU A 133 -2.87 -17.93 -6.17
N VAL A 134 -2.59 -17.72 -4.87
CA VAL A 134 -3.59 -17.90 -3.81
C VAL A 134 -4.66 -16.82 -3.88
N TRP A 135 -4.29 -15.55 -4.04
CA TRP A 135 -5.26 -14.46 -4.15
C TRP A 135 -6.17 -14.59 -5.37
N LYS A 136 -5.66 -15.03 -6.53
CA LYS A 136 -6.48 -15.31 -7.73
C LYS A 136 -7.57 -16.38 -7.51
N LYS A 137 -7.33 -17.33 -6.59
CA LYS A 137 -8.28 -18.41 -6.26
C LYS A 137 -9.25 -18.03 -5.14
N SER A 138 -9.00 -16.94 -4.43
CA SER A 138 -9.85 -16.45 -3.36
C SER A 138 -10.80 -15.38 -3.90
N PRO A 139 -12.14 -15.58 -3.86
CA PRO A 139 -13.09 -14.66 -4.48
C PRO A 139 -12.94 -13.20 -4.03
N GLY A 140 -12.75 -12.96 -2.73
CA GLY A 140 -12.59 -11.60 -2.18
C GLY A 140 -11.30 -10.92 -2.66
N HIS A 141 -10.16 -11.61 -2.56
CA HIS A 141 -8.87 -11.06 -2.98
C HIS A 141 -8.80 -10.86 -4.50
N HIS A 142 -9.31 -11.81 -5.29
CA HIS A 142 -9.40 -11.68 -6.73
C HIS A 142 -10.29 -10.50 -7.14
N ALA A 143 -11.38 -10.24 -6.39
CA ALA A 143 -12.24 -9.09 -6.67
C ALA A 143 -11.51 -7.76 -6.51
N VAL A 144 -10.66 -7.61 -5.49
CA VAL A 144 -9.79 -6.42 -5.32
C VAL A 144 -8.79 -6.33 -6.47
N LEU A 145 -8.07 -7.43 -6.77
CA LEU A 145 -7.03 -7.46 -7.80
C LEU A 145 -7.54 -7.13 -9.21
N ALA A 146 -8.74 -7.55 -9.56
CA ALA A 146 -9.28 -7.46 -10.92
C ALA A 146 -10.51 -6.54 -11.05
N ASN A 147 -10.79 -5.70 -10.04
CA ASN A 147 -11.95 -4.80 -10.00
C ASN A 147 -13.28 -5.52 -10.31
N LEU A 148 -13.45 -6.73 -9.75
CA LEU A 148 -14.70 -7.47 -9.85
C LEU A 148 -15.66 -7.02 -8.74
N PRO A 149 -16.98 -7.27 -8.85
CA PRO A 149 -17.91 -6.94 -7.78
C PRO A 149 -17.44 -7.44 -6.40
N PRO A 150 -17.50 -6.61 -5.35
CA PRO A 150 -18.12 -5.27 -5.29
C PRO A 150 -17.19 -4.10 -5.70
N PHE A 151 -15.96 -4.35 -6.15
CA PHE A 151 -14.95 -3.34 -6.48
C PHE A 151 -15.00 -2.85 -7.93
N ASN A 152 -16.11 -3.05 -8.65
CA ASN A 152 -16.24 -2.65 -10.05
C ASN A 152 -16.19 -1.12 -10.25
N ALA A 153 -16.53 -0.35 -9.22
CA ALA A 153 -16.46 1.12 -9.25
C ALA A 153 -15.12 1.65 -8.73
N ALA A 154 -14.26 0.79 -8.16
CA ALA A 154 -13.00 1.22 -7.60
C ALA A 154 -12.07 1.70 -8.71
N ASN A 155 -11.38 2.81 -8.48
CA ASN A 155 -10.36 3.33 -9.39
C ASN A 155 -9.01 3.35 -8.69
N TRP A 156 -8.30 2.24 -8.73
CA TRP A 156 -7.01 2.11 -8.04
C TRP A 156 -5.94 2.99 -8.70
N LYS A 157 -5.46 3.97 -7.95
CA LYS A 157 -4.42 4.92 -8.37
C LYS A 157 -3.09 4.77 -7.64
N ALA A 158 -3.10 4.00 -6.56
CA ALA A 158 -1.93 3.74 -5.74
C ALA A 158 -1.94 2.29 -5.27
N MET A 159 -0.78 1.64 -5.37
CA MET A 159 -0.55 0.30 -4.83
C MET A 159 0.71 0.31 -3.94
N GLY A 160 0.59 -0.23 -2.74
CA GLY A 160 1.71 -0.45 -1.82
C GLY A 160 1.93 -1.92 -1.58
N VAL A 161 3.19 -2.37 -1.49
CA VAL A 161 3.53 -3.78 -1.29
C VAL A 161 4.49 -3.93 -0.11
N GLY A 162 4.20 -4.85 0.79
CA GLY A 162 5.03 -5.18 1.94
C GLY A 162 5.19 -6.69 2.07
N ILE A 163 6.43 -7.17 2.15
CA ILE A 163 6.71 -8.58 2.43
C ILE A 163 7.67 -8.65 3.62
N TYR A 164 7.26 -9.34 4.66
CA TYR A 164 8.10 -9.58 5.83
C TYR A 164 7.97 -11.03 6.29
N LYS A 165 9.04 -11.79 6.03
CA LYS A 165 9.14 -13.22 6.32
C LYS A 165 7.94 -14.02 5.79
N GLU A 166 7.08 -14.53 6.66
CA GLU A 166 5.92 -15.37 6.33
C GLU A 166 4.70 -14.60 5.80
N TYR A 167 4.69 -13.26 5.84
CA TYR A 167 3.55 -12.45 5.45
C TYR A 167 3.84 -11.58 4.21
N ALA A 168 2.85 -11.49 3.31
CA ALA A 168 2.78 -10.51 2.25
C ALA A 168 1.47 -9.73 2.36
N VAL A 169 1.55 -8.40 2.29
CA VAL A 169 0.42 -7.49 2.39
C VAL A 169 0.48 -6.52 1.22
N VAL A 170 -0.65 -6.30 0.55
CA VAL A 170 -0.77 -5.31 -0.53
C VAL A 170 -1.91 -4.37 -0.20
N TRP A 171 -1.65 -3.07 -0.34
CA TRP A 171 -2.61 -2.00 -0.12
C TRP A 171 -2.94 -1.30 -1.44
N PHE A 172 -4.20 -0.91 -1.60
CA PHE A 172 -4.75 -0.20 -2.75
C PHE A 172 -5.43 1.08 -2.29
N GLY A 173 -5.35 2.14 -3.08
CA GLY A 173 -6.04 3.39 -2.81
C GLY A 173 -6.48 4.10 -4.08
N GLU A 174 -7.48 4.97 -3.96
CA GLU A 174 -8.08 5.70 -5.10
C GLU A 174 -7.52 7.13 -5.28
N MET A 175 -6.65 7.55 -4.37
CA MET A 175 -5.88 8.80 -4.48
C MET A 175 -4.49 8.52 -5.05
N GLU A 176 -3.99 9.39 -5.91
CA GLU A 176 -2.60 9.33 -6.35
C GLU A 176 -1.68 9.68 -5.19
N ASP A 177 -0.59 8.93 -5.05
CA ASP A 177 0.47 9.29 -4.13
C ASP A 177 1.40 10.27 -4.84
N ILE A 178 1.06 11.56 -4.76
CA ILE A 178 1.84 12.64 -5.37
C ILE A 178 2.99 12.94 -4.41
N ILE A 179 4.15 12.37 -4.71
CA ILE A 179 5.43 12.65 -4.04
C ILE A 179 5.92 14.05 -4.42
#